data_AF-A0A953Z722-F1
#
_entry.id   AF-A0A953Z722-F1
#
_cell.length_a   1.000
_cell.length_b   1.000
_cell.length_c   1.000
_cell.angle_alpha   90.00
_cell.angle_beta   90.00
_cell.angle_gamma   90.00
#
_symmetry.space_group_name_H-M   'P 1'
#
loop_
_entity.id
_entity.type
_entity.pdbx_description
1 polymer ?
#
loop_
_entity_poly.entity_id
_entity_poly.type
_entity_poly.pdbx_seq_one_letter_code
_entity_poly.pdbx_strand_id
1 'polypeptide(L)'
;PQPARVPVTVGGGDHPEEPPAPRREPLDLLVVGAGPGGIACALAAKEAGIRFGVIDQAADLGGTVASYPRRKLVMTQPIDLPLGVRLDRLSYEKEQLVEMWERVAAEHSLPIRTGTRLEGLDRGDDGVWVARTSRGTVRAHHVCLALGRRGTPRKLGVPGEDLPKVAYSLIDAQSYQGRRILVVGGGDSAIEAAIGLAEQPGNDVTLSYRKHAFFRLKAKNAAKIDAAAAGGQIRLLFESQVKEVRDGEVLIQHDGRVESLPNDEVFVFAGGLAPFGLLEHAGISFDPADRPPVTPLVDQGTGLMRAAIGILACALVLLVWAWAFDDYYAAGPADRVTHDAHDVLAPRGTVGLWAGILACVLFFWNLLYLARRSPWLGRFVRGRLTAWLAIHVFTGLLGWLLIVVHSGMSASNTIGGHAFLALCVVVVTGVVGRYLYSYVPRAANGSEATLEELRSQIAAISGEWDRAGGEFPAAVRDRVEQLVAADRWEGGILRRVRKIVTSRRELRKARRELRAFGLSADVPEHDVERLLSLADQIHDLAFMANHFGDLRAFLSSWRYLHRWLALLMLLLAAAHIVNSVRFGEIDWSVLLGGIGR
;
A
#
# COMPACT_ATOMS: atom_id res chain seq x y z
N PRO A 1 92.80 -11.75 -23.93
CA PRO A 1 93.03 -11.68 -22.47
C PRO A 1 91.83 -11.01 -21.77
N GLN A 2 91.02 -11.79 -21.05
CA GLN A 2 89.96 -11.26 -20.17
C GLN A 2 90.57 -10.51 -18.98
N PRO A 3 89.77 -9.66 -18.32
CA PRO A 3 89.36 -10.06 -16.98
C PRO A 3 87.85 -9.97 -16.75
N ALA A 4 87.40 -10.84 -15.85
CA ALA A 4 86.03 -11.12 -15.46
C ALA A 4 85.64 -10.42 -14.14
N ARG A 5 84.34 -10.05 -14.08
CA ARG A 5 83.34 -10.01 -12.97
C ARG A 5 83.76 -9.77 -11.51
N VAL A 6 82.97 -8.92 -10.80
CA VAL A 6 82.31 -9.17 -9.49
C VAL A 6 81.03 -8.27 -9.39
N PRO A 7 79.92 -8.67 -8.71
CA PRO A 7 78.53 -8.35 -9.09
C PRO A 7 77.86 -7.21 -8.29
N VAL A 8 76.72 -6.73 -8.80
CA VAL A 8 75.80 -5.80 -8.11
C VAL A 8 74.68 -6.59 -7.42
N THR A 9 74.53 -6.41 -6.11
CA THR A 9 73.36 -6.79 -5.31
C THR A 9 72.97 -5.70 -4.31
N VAL A 10 71.77 -5.13 -4.56
CA VAL A 10 70.69 -4.60 -3.72
C VAL A 10 70.98 -4.08 -2.29
N GLY A 11 70.58 -2.81 -2.08
CA GLY A 11 70.04 -2.23 -0.84
C GLY A 11 69.42 -0.88 -1.23
N GLY A 12 68.10 -0.72 -1.29
CA GLY A 12 67.26 -0.47 -0.11
C GLY A 12 67.16 1.05 0.11
N GLY A 13 66.47 1.76 -0.79
CA GLY A 13 66.29 3.21 -0.71
C GLY A 13 64.97 3.57 -0.04
N ASP A 14 65.07 4.18 1.14
CA ASP A 14 63.97 4.84 1.83
C ASP A 14 63.48 6.04 1.01
N HIS A 15 62.28 5.91 0.44
CA HIS A 15 61.45 7.07 0.13
C HIS A 15 60.71 7.45 1.43
N PRO A 16 60.74 8.72 1.87
CA PRO A 16 59.96 9.12 3.02
C PRO A 16 58.47 9.01 2.67
N GLU A 17 57.77 8.07 3.32
CA GLU A 17 56.32 7.97 3.28
C GLU A 17 55.71 9.33 3.65
N GLU A 18 54.79 9.81 2.81
CA GLU A 18 53.92 10.93 3.14
C GLU A 18 53.25 10.64 4.50
N PRO A 19 53.23 11.60 5.45
CA PRO A 19 52.63 11.36 6.75
C PRO A 19 51.13 11.03 6.56
N PRO A 20 50.61 9.99 7.24
CA PRO A 20 49.21 9.61 7.11
C PRO A 20 48.34 10.80 7.50
N ALA A 21 47.39 11.16 6.62
CA ALA A 21 46.44 12.23 6.87
C ALA A 21 45.84 12.08 8.28
N PRO A 22 45.64 13.19 9.03
CA PRO A 22 45.16 13.12 10.41
C PRO A 22 43.90 12.26 10.47
N ARG A 23 43.95 11.20 11.29
CA ARG A 23 42.85 10.25 11.46
C ARG A 23 41.62 11.00 11.98
N ARG A 24 40.75 11.44 11.08
CA ARG A 24 39.43 11.98 11.44
C ARG A 24 38.70 10.88 12.19
N GLU A 25 38.19 11.21 13.37
CA GLU A 25 37.44 10.25 14.17
C GLU A 25 36.26 9.66 13.36
N PRO A 26 35.92 8.37 13.53
CA PRO A 26 34.87 7.71 12.78
C PRO A 26 33.48 8.32 13.03
N LEU A 27 32.67 8.48 12.00
CA LEU A 27 31.27 8.88 12.17
C LEU A 27 30.49 7.83 12.99
N ASP A 28 29.46 8.23 13.73
CA ASP A 28 28.55 7.27 14.34
C ASP A 28 27.72 6.57 13.25
N LEU A 29 27.35 7.33 12.20
CA LEU A 29 26.55 6.86 11.08
C LEU A 29 27.01 7.47 9.74
N LEU A 30 27.19 6.63 8.72
CA LEU A 30 27.26 7.04 7.33
C LEU A 30 25.98 6.64 6.60
N VAL A 31 25.27 7.60 6.02
CA VAL A 31 24.11 7.35 5.15
C VAL A 31 24.56 7.40 3.69
N VAL A 32 24.21 6.38 2.92
CA VAL A 32 24.58 6.26 1.50
C VAL A 32 23.31 6.39 0.65
N GLY A 33 23.18 7.51 -0.04
CA GLY A 33 22.00 7.95 -0.78
C GLY A 33 21.32 9.15 -0.11
N ALA A 34 21.09 10.21 -0.87
CA ALA A 34 20.41 11.45 -0.50
C ALA A 34 19.06 11.61 -1.24
N GLY A 35 18.39 10.48 -1.49
CA GLY A 35 16.96 10.45 -1.81
C GLY A 35 16.09 10.59 -0.56
N PRO A 36 14.74 10.53 -0.70
CA PRO A 36 13.80 10.73 0.41
C PRO A 36 14.09 9.87 1.65
N GLY A 37 14.40 8.58 1.47
CA GLY A 37 14.73 7.68 2.59
C GLY A 37 16.05 8.03 3.29
N GLY A 38 17.04 8.48 2.52
CA GLY A 38 18.32 8.92 3.08
C GLY A 38 18.23 10.25 3.82
N ILE A 39 17.46 11.20 3.28
CA ILE A 39 17.17 12.48 3.95
C ILE A 39 16.38 12.25 5.24
N ALA A 40 15.37 11.37 5.23
CA ALA A 40 14.63 11.01 6.44
C ALA A 40 15.55 10.39 7.51
N CYS A 41 16.46 9.50 7.11
CA CYS A 41 17.47 8.92 8.01
C CYS A 41 18.41 10.00 8.58
N ALA A 42 18.86 10.94 7.75
CA ALA A 42 19.70 12.06 8.16
C ALA A 42 18.98 13.00 9.16
N LEU A 43 17.69 13.28 8.94
CA LEU A 43 16.89 14.06 9.90
C LEU A 43 16.76 13.34 11.25
N ALA A 44 16.50 12.03 11.23
CA ALA A 44 16.44 11.21 12.44
C ALA A 44 17.78 11.17 13.19
N ALA A 45 18.89 11.01 12.46
CA ALA A 45 20.23 11.05 13.03
C ALA A 45 20.54 12.42 13.69
N LYS A 46 20.09 13.51 13.05
CA LYS A 46 20.24 14.85 13.61
C LYS A 46 19.38 15.06 14.86
N GLU A 47 18.13 14.62 14.86
CA GLU A 47 17.25 14.66 16.03
C GLU A 47 17.79 13.86 17.21
N ALA A 48 18.44 12.72 16.93
CA ALA A 48 19.13 11.90 17.92
C ALA A 48 20.46 12.49 18.42
N GLY A 49 20.96 13.57 17.79
CA GLY A 49 22.20 14.24 18.19
C GLY A 49 23.47 13.44 17.92
N ILE A 50 23.46 12.46 17.01
CA ILE A 50 24.63 11.64 16.67
C ILE A 50 25.48 12.28 15.56
N ARG A 51 26.77 11.95 15.48
CA ARG A 51 27.66 12.43 14.41
C ARG A 51 27.46 11.59 13.15
N PHE A 52 26.92 12.19 12.10
CA PHE A 52 26.68 11.48 10.85
C PHE A 52 27.17 12.22 9.61
N GLY A 53 27.22 11.51 8.49
CA GLY A 53 27.49 12.05 7.16
C GLY A 53 26.58 11.40 6.12
N VAL A 54 26.29 12.11 5.04
CA VAL A 54 25.51 11.59 3.91
C VAL A 54 26.33 11.70 2.64
N ILE A 55 26.36 10.65 1.82
CA ILE A 55 26.99 10.67 0.49
C ILE A 55 25.97 10.30 -0.58
N ASP A 56 26.04 10.92 -1.75
CA ASP A 56 25.25 10.51 -2.92
C ASP A 56 26.11 10.59 -4.19
N GLN A 57 25.93 9.62 -5.10
CA GLN A 57 26.62 9.58 -6.38
C GLN A 57 26.09 10.63 -7.38
N ALA A 58 24.82 11.03 -7.26
CA ALA A 58 24.21 12.06 -8.08
C ALA A 58 24.71 13.46 -7.68
N ALA A 59 24.68 14.39 -8.61
CA ALA A 59 24.99 15.80 -8.35
C ALA A 59 23.86 16.51 -7.57
N ASP A 60 22.61 16.11 -7.84
CA ASP A 60 21.40 16.73 -7.30
C ASP A 60 20.75 15.87 -6.21
N LEU A 61 19.96 16.51 -5.33
CA LEU A 61 19.19 15.84 -4.27
C LEU A 61 17.86 15.29 -4.78
N GLY A 62 17.24 14.38 -4.02
CA GLY A 62 15.91 13.83 -4.32
C GLY A 62 15.92 12.44 -4.95
N GLY A 63 17.10 11.88 -5.21
CA GLY A 63 17.29 10.50 -5.66
C GLY A 63 16.46 10.18 -6.91
N THR A 64 15.69 9.09 -6.88
CA THR A 64 14.87 8.67 -8.02
C THR A 64 13.91 9.77 -8.51
N VAL A 65 13.38 10.61 -7.62
CA VAL A 65 12.44 11.68 -7.99
C VAL A 65 13.13 12.74 -8.86
N ALA A 66 14.39 13.06 -8.59
CA ALA A 66 15.15 14.04 -9.38
C ALA A 66 15.30 13.63 -10.86
N SER A 67 15.25 12.32 -11.14
CA SER A 67 15.29 11.77 -12.50
C SER A 67 13.95 11.80 -13.25
N TYR A 68 12.88 12.27 -12.61
CA TYR A 68 11.55 12.30 -13.23
C TYR A 68 11.47 13.35 -14.36
N PRO A 69 10.57 13.16 -15.35
CA PRO A 69 10.26 14.21 -16.32
C PRO A 69 9.84 15.51 -15.63
N ARG A 70 10.07 16.64 -16.31
CA ARG A 70 9.70 17.95 -15.77
C ARG A 70 8.20 18.05 -15.52
N ARG A 71 7.79 18.72 -14.43
CA ARG A 71 6.40 18.91 -13.98
C ARG A 71 5.64 17.61 -13.70
N LYS A 72 6.33 16.47 -13.57
CA LYS A 72 5.66 15.22 -13.23
C LYS A 72 5.01 15.33 -11.85
N LEU A 73 3.73 14.97 -11.75
CA LEU A 73 3.05 14.82 -10.48
C LEU A 73 3.50 13.53 -9.78
N VAL A 74 4.08 13.69 -8.60
CA VAL A 74 4.50 12.63 -7.68
C VAL A 74 3.42 12.45 -6.64
N MET A 75 2.80 11.27 -6.63
CA MET A 75 1.79 10.92 -5.63
C MET A 75 2.48 10.50 -4.33
N THR A 76 2.01 11.03 -3.21
CA THR A 76 2.50 10.69 -1.87
C THR A 76 1.35 10.70 -0.86
N GLN A 77 1.63 10.39 0.39
CA GLN A 77 0.68 10.60 1.49
C GLN A 77 1.25 11.65 2.45
N PRO A 78 0.37 12.36 3.17
CA PRO A 78 0.82 13.23 4.24
C PRO A 78 1.67 12.43 5.23
N ILE A 79 2.91 12.87 5.45
CA ILE A 79 3.87 12.22 6.34
C ILE A 79 4.53 13.28 7.22
N ASP A 80 4.65 12.94 8.50
CA ASP A 80 5.44 13.71 9.46
C ASP A 80 6.83 13.08 9.53
N LEU A 81 7.87 13.90 9.35
CA LEU A 81 9.28 13.53 9.43
C LEU A 81 9.89 14.13 10.71
N PRO A 82 11.06 13.62 11.16
CA PRO A 82 11.79 14.19 12.29
C PRO A 82 12.05 15.69 12.16
N LEU A 83 12.31 16.37 13.28
CA LEU A 83 12.56 17.82 13.33
C LEU A 83 11.37 18.69 12.84
N GLY A 84 10.15 18.14 12.84
CA GLY A 84 8.92 18.88 12.52
C GLY A 84 8.69 19.09 11.01
N VAL A 85 9.48 18.46 10.14
CA VAL A 85 9.29 18.52 8.69
C VAL A 85 8.03 17.74 8.33
N ARG A 86 7.14 18.33 7.53
CA ARG A 86 5.87 17.69 7.15
C ARG A 86 5.62 17.80 5.66
N LEU A 87 5.26 16.67 5.05
CA LEU A 87 4.58 16.64 3.76
C LEU A 87 3.09 16.55 4.06
N ASP A 88 2.30 17.49 3.56
CA ASP A 88 0.89 17.67 3.87
C ASP A 88 -0.04 17.38 2.67
N ARG A 89 0.53 17.22 1.47
CA ARG A 89 -0.23 16.99 0.24
C ARG A 89 -0.22 15.53 -0.19
N LEU A 90 -1.24 15.16 -0.95
CA LEU A 90 -1.33 13.85 -1.61
C LEU A 90 -0.55 13.80 -2.92
N SER A 91 -0.10 14.95 -3.42
CA SER A 91 0.74 15.05 -4.60
C SER A 91 1.60 16.31 -4.56
N TYR A 92 2.78 16.22 -5.19
CA TYR A 92 3.68 17.33 -5.45
C TYR A 92 4.14 17.26 -6.90
N GLU A 93 4.40 18.39 -7.55
CA GLU A 93 5.21 18.36 -8.75
C GLU A 93 6.64 17.96 -8.40
N LYS A 94 7.34 17.32 -9.34
CA LYS A 94 8.74 16.90 -9.17
C LYS A 94 9.59 18.06 -8.64
N GLU A 95 9.56 19.20 -9.31
CA GLU A 95 10.37 20.37 -8.97
C GLU A 95 10.07 20.84 -7.55
N GLN A 96 8.80 20.94 -7.18
CA GLN A 96 8.38 21.30 -5.83
C GLN A 96 8.92 20.34 -4.77
N LEU A 97 8.92 19.04 -5.07
CA LEU A 97 9.40 18.02 -4.14
C LEU A 97 10.94 18.03 -4.03
N VAL A 98 11.66 18.24 -5.13
CA VAL A 98 13.13 18.38 -5.12
C VAL A 98 13.54 19.65 -4.38
N GLU A 99 12.92 20.79 -4.69
CA GLU A 99 13.16 22.07 -3.98
C GLU A 99 12.85 21.96 -2.48
N MET A 100 11.83 21.18 -2.11
CA MET A 100 11.55 20.88 -0.70
C MET A 100 12.71 20.13 -0.06
N TRP A 101 13.24 19.08 -0.69
CA TRP A 101 14.36 18.32 -0.16
C TRP A 101 15.62 19.16 -0.02
N GLU A 102 15.91 20.02 -1.00
CA GLU A 102 17.02 20.98 -0.94
C GLU A 102 16.86 21.96 0.21
N ARG A 103 15.66 22.52 0.39
CA ARG A 103 15.32 23.42 1.50
C ARG A 103 15.49 22.74 2.85
N VAL A 104 14.96 21.53 3.02
CA VAL A 104 15.08 20.73 4.24
C VAL A 104 16.54 20.43 4.56
N ALA A 105 17.33 20.06 3.55
CA ALA A 105 18.75 19.81 3.72
C ALA A 105 19.52 21.07 4.15
N ALA A 106 19.17 22.23 3.60
CA ALA A 106 19.78 23.51 3.93
C ALA A 106 19.37 24.03 5.32
N GLU A 107 18.05 24.06 5.60
CA GLU A 107 17.46 24.52 6.86
C GLU A 107 18.00 23.71 8.05
N HIS A 108 18.13 22.40 7.89
CA HIS A 108 18.72 21.54 8.91
C HIS A 108 20.21 21.28 8.69
N SER A 109 20.90 22.02 7.83
CA SER A 109 22.36 21.93 7.60
C SER A 109 22.88 20.48 7.58
N LEU A 110 22.23 19.63 6.78
CA LEU A 110 22.59 18.21 6.71
C LEU A 110 23.96 18.06 6.02
N PRO A 111 24.89 17.24 6.56
CA PRO A 111 26.23 17.06 6.01
C PRO A 111 26.23 16.14 4.77
N ILE A 112 25.65 16.61 3.66
CA ILE A 112 25.50 15.87 2.41
C ILE A 112 26.66 16.17 1.45
N ARG A 113 27.29 15.13 0.92
CA ARG A 113 28.30 15.20 -0.16
C ARG A 113 27.77 14.52 -1.41
N THR A 114 27.33 15.34 -2.37
CA THR A 114 26.91 14.88 -3.71
C THR A 114 28.12 14.55 -4.58
N GLY A 115 27.90 13.88 -5.72
CA GLY A 115 28.96 13.44 -6.63
C GLY A 115 30.01 12.52 -5.99
N THR A 116 29.62 11.78 -4.94
CA THR A 116 30.46 10.88 -4.14
C THR A 116 29.85 9.49 -4.13
N ARG A 117 30.38 8.59 -4.96
CA ARG A 117 29.87 7.23 -5.13
C ARG A 117 30.49 6.28 -4.12
N LEU A 118 29.69 5.42 -3.49
CA LEU A 118 30.20 4.28 -2.71
C LEU A 118 30.70 3.19 -3.67
N GLU A 119 31.94 2.76 -3.48
CA GLU A 119 32.63 1.77 -4.33
C GLU A 119 32.93 0.48 -3.58
N GLY A 120 33.07 0.56 -2.26
CA GLY A 120 33.38 -0.59 -1.40
C GLY A 120 32.99 -0.33 0.04
N LEU A 121 32.69 -1.39 0.77
CA LEU A 121 32.42 -1.33 2.20
C LEU A 121 33.08 -2.52 2.89
N ASP A 122 34.05 -2.25 3.75
CA ASP A 122 34.85 -3.28 4.40
C ASP A 122 34.87 -3.05 5.90
N ARG A 123 35.04 -4.13 6.67
CA ARG A 123 35.24 -4.06 8.11
C ARG A 123 36.72 -3.80 8.38
N GLY A 124 37.05 -2.71 9.07
CA GLY A 124 38.41 -2.50 9.57
C GLY A 124 38.74 -3.40 10.75
N ASP A 125 40.02 -3.54 11.07
CA ASP A 125 40.51 -4.39 12.17
C ASP A 125 39.96 -3.99 13.55
N ASP A 126 39.57 -2.72 13.70
CA ASP A 126 38.94 -2.17 14.89
C ASP A 126 37.42 -2.32 14.92
N GLY A 127 36.85 -3.09 13.98
CA GLY A 127 35.41 -3.36 13.89
C GLY A 127 34.57 -2.22 13.31
N VAL A 128 35.21 -1.09 12.95
CA VAL A 128 34.58 0.09 12.32
C VAL A 128 34.48 -0.13 10.80
N TRP A 129 33.38 0.32 10.18
CA TRP A 129 33.25 0.25 8.73
C TRP A 129 34.13 1.27 8.02
N VAL A 130 34.77 0.83 6.94
CA VAL A 130 35.55 1.65 6.02
C VAL A 130 34.82 1.69 4.68
N ALA A 131 34.15 2.79 4.41
CA ALA A 131 33.50 3.05 3.13
C ALA A 131 34.53 3.63 2.15
N ARG A 132 34.86 2.89 1.09
CA ARG A 132 35.60 3.42 -0.06
C ARG A 132 34.66 4.17 -0.97
N THR A 133 35.00 5.42 -1.29
CA THR A 133 34.20 6.26 -2.19
C THR A 133 35.06 6.84 -3.30
N SER A 134 34.42 7.32 -4.36
CA SER A 134 35.08 8.00 -5.48
C SER A 134 35.83 9.29 -5.10
N ARG A 135 35.70 9.77 -3.84
CA ARG A 135 36.40 10.95 -3.31
C ARG A 135 37.22 10.65 -2.05
N GLY A 136 37.59 9.39 -1.85
CA GLY A 136 38.39 8.92 -0.71
C GLY A 136 37.60 8.05 0.26
N THR A 137 38.17 7.80 1.43
CA THR A 137 37.62 6.88 2.42
C THR A 137 36.87 7.60 3.54
N VAL A 138 35.81 6.97 4.03
CA VAL A 138 35.02 7.44 5.19
C VAL A 138 34.90 6.30 6.19
N ARG A 139 35.21 6.57 7.45
CA ARG A 139 35.08 5.60 8.54
C ARG A 139 33.81 5.87 9.34
N ALA A 140 33.03 4.84 9.65
CA ALA A 140 31.83 4.96 10.46
C ALA A 140 31.50 3.71 11.29
N HIS A 141 30.90 3.86 12.47
CA HIS A 141 30.44 2.74 13.29
C HIS A 141 29.23 2.03 12.67
N HIS A 142 28.32 2.78 12.06
CA HIS A 142 27.15 2.25 11.37
C HIS A 142 27.06 2.82 9.95
N VAL A 143 26.44 2.05 9.07
CA VAL A 143 26.24 2.42 7.67
C VAL A 143 24.80 2.13 7.27
N CYS A 144 24.07 3.15 6.84
CA CYS A 144 22.71 3.03 6.33
C CYS A 144 22.74 3.11 4.80
N LEU A 145 22.39 2.01 4.13
CA LEU A 145 22.36 1.93 2.67
C LEU A 145 20.97 2.32 2.13
N ALA A 146 20.78 3.61 1.86
CA ALA A 146 19.55 4.19 1.29
C ALA A 146 19.62 4.31 -0.25
N LEU A 147 20.08 3.25 -0.92
CA LEU A 147 20.47 3.24 -2.35
C LEU A 147 19.30 3.23 -3.35
N GLY A 148 18.08 2.93 -2.88
CA GLY A 148 16.92 2.70 -3.74
C GLY A 148 17.04 1.45 -4.63
N ARG A 149 16.07 1.25 -5.53
CA ARG A 149 15.97 0.04 -6.37
C ARG A 149 16.58 0.18 -7.77
N ARG A 150 16.87 1.41 -8.21
CA ARG A 150 17.21 1.70 -9.61
C ARG A 150 18.60 1.18 -10.00
N GLY A 151 19.52 1.07 -9.03
CA GLY A 151 20.94 0.87 -9.31
C GLY A 151 21.48 1.95 -10.25
N THR A 152 22.64 1.70 -10.86
CA THR A 152 23.16 2.55 -11.93
C THR A 152 22.64 2.01 -13.28
N PRO A 153 21.84 2.76 -14.07
CA PRO A 153 21.41 2.29 -15.39
C PRO A 153 22.63 2.03 -16.26
N ARG A 154 22.60 0.98 -17.08
CA ARG A 154 23.66 0.76 -18.08
C ARG A 154 23.56 1.86 -19.13
N LYS A 155 24.62 2.66 -19.23
CA LYS A 155 24.80 3.63 -20.31
C LYS A 155 25.04 2.90 -21.64
N LEU A 156 24.54 3.48 -22.73
CA LEU A 156 24.85 3.18 -24.12
C LEU A 156 26.32 3.45 -24.44
N GLY A 157 26.92 4.48 -23.83
CA GLY A 157 28.32 4.87 -24.07
C GLY A 157 28.53 5.49 -25.45
N VAL A 158 27.53 6.23 -25.96
CA VAL A 158 27.55 6.83 -27.30
C VAL A 158 27.59 8.36 -27.22
N PRO A 159 28.16 9.06 -28.21
CA PRO A 159 28.12 10.52 -28.23
C PRO A 159 26.67 11.03 -28.25
N GLY A 160 26.42 12.10 -27.47
CA GLY A 160 25.10 12.72 -27.32
C GLY A 160 24.15 12.00 -26.36
N GLU A 161 24.59 10.94 -25.68
CA GLU A 161 23.81 10.24 -24.66
C GLU A 161 23.38 11.11 -23.48
N ASP A 162 24.15 12.16 -23.15
CA ASP A 162 23.83 13.07 -22.04
C ASP A 162 22.85 14.20 -22.45
N LEU A 163 22.30 14.17 -23.67
CA LEU A 163 21.29 15.14 -24.13
C LEU A 163 19.97 15.02 -23.32
N PRO A 164 19.24 16.13 -23.12
CA PRO A 164 18.00 16.13 -22.32
C PRO A 164 16.89 15.20 -22.82
N LYS A 165 16.90 14.84 -24.10
CA LYS A 165 15.96 13.91 -24.75
C LYS A 165 16.23 12.43 -24.46
N VAL A 166 17.33 12.11 -23.78
CA VAL A 166 17.70 10.73 -23.44
C VAL A 166 17.32 10.43 -21.99
N ALA A 167 16.46 9.44 -21.80
CA ALA A 167 15.97 9.02 -20.48
C ALA A 167 16.17 7.51 -20.29
N TYR A 168 16.54 7.08 -19.08
CA TYR A 168 16.74 5.65 -18.76
C TYR A 168 15.56 5.02 -18.01
N SER A 169 14.42 5.67 -18.06
CA SER A 169 13.19 5.21 -17.42
C SER A 169 12.00 5.93 -18.01
N LEU A 170 10.93 5.19 -18.32
CA LEU A 170 9.62 5.74 -18.63
C LEU A 170 8.76 5.65 -17.37
N ILE A 171 8.21 6.79 -16.96
CA ILE A 171 7.47 6.88 -15.70
C ILE A 171 5.98 7.10 -15.94
N ASP A 172 5.63 7.78 -17.02
CA ASP A 172 4.27 7.93 -17.51
C ASP A 172 4.32 8.11 -19.02
N ALA A 173 3.63 7.24 -19.74
CA ALA A 173 3.55 7.32 -21.19
C ALA A 173 2.66 8.47 -21.65
N GLN A 174 1.61 8.82 -20.89
CA GLN A 174 0.58 9.80 -21.28
C GLN A 174 1.12 11.21 -21.49
N SER A 175 2.26 11.50 -20.86
CA SER A 175 3.00 12.75 -21.00
C SER A 175 3.63 12.94 -22.38
N TYR A 176 3.64 11.92 -23.24
CA TYR A 176 4.25 11.93 -24.57
C TYR A 176 3.18 11.69 -25.64
N GLN A 177 2.92 12.70 -26.47
CA GLN A 177 1.96 12.64 -27.58
C GLN A 177 2.53 13.36 -28.80
N GLY A 178 2.25 12.86 -30.00
CA GLY A 178 2.75 13.46 -31.24
C GLY A 178 4.27 13.41 -31.40
N ARG A 179 4.97 12.48 -30.75
CA ARG A 179 6.45 12.42 -30.72
C ARG A 179 7.00 11.23 -31.53
N ARG A 180 8.17 11.42 -32.12
CA ARG A 180 8.99 10.33 -32.69
C ARG A 180 9.91 9.79 -31.60
N ILE A 181 9.67 8.56 -31.16
CA ILE A 181 10.29 8.02 -29.96
C ILE A 181 11.09 6.77 -30.29
N LEU A 182 12.32 6.71 -29.81
CA LEU A 182 13.16 5.53 -29.88
C LEU A 182 13.23 4.87 -28.50
N VAL A 183 12.85 3.60 -28.42
CA VAL A 183 13.02 2.77 -27.22
C VAL A 183 14.16 1.79 -27.47
N VAL A 184 15.18 1.77 -26.60
CA VAL A 184 16.35 0.90 -26.73
C VAL A 184 16.31 -0.20 -25.67
N GLY A 185 16.18 -1.46 -26.08
CA GLY A 185 16.16 -2.61 -25.18
C GLY A 185 15.19 -3.71 -25.62
N GLY A 186 15.31 -4.90 -25.04
CA GLY A 186 14.49 -6.06 -25.40
C GLY A 186 14.04 -6.93 -24.23
N GLY A 187 14.00 -6.37 -23.03
CA GLY A 187 13.39 -6.99 -21.84
C GLY A 187 11.98 -6.45 -21.58
N ASP A 188 11.25 -7.06 -20.63
CA ASP A 188 9.86 -6.70 -20.35
C ASP A 188 9.64 -5.19 -20.13
N SER A 189 10.54 -4.50 -19.41
CA SER A 189 10.44 -3.05 -19.19
C SER A 189 10.52 -2.21 -20.46
N ALA A 190 11.32 -2.63 -21.44
CA ALA A 190 11.43 -1.93 -22.73
C ALA A 190 10.15 -2.12 -23.54
N ILE A 191 9.58 -3.33 -23.51
CA ILE A 191 8.36 -3.69 -24.23
C ILE A 191 7.13 -2.97 -23.64
N GLU A 192 6.99 -2.99 -22.31
CA GLU A 192 5.92 -2.28 -21.61
C GLU A 192 5.98 -0.77 -21.89
N ALA A 193 7.18 -0.19 -21.92
CA ALA A 193 7.37 1.21 -22.26
C ALA A 193 6.99 1.52 -23.72
N ALA A 194 7.46 0.71 -24.67
CA ALA A 194 7.15 0.91 -26.09
C ALA A 194 5.64 0.79 -26.37
N ILE A 195 4.96 -0.21 -25.80
CA ILE A 195 3.51 -0.36 -25.93
C ILE A 195 2.78 0.83 -25.31
N GLY A 196 3.13 1.21 -24.08
CA GLY A 196 2.47 2.34 -23.42
C GLY A 196 2.62 3.65 -24.19
N LEU A 197 3.80 3.89 -24.79
CA LEU A 197 4.06 5.05 -25.64
C LEU A 197 3.32 4.99 -26.98
N ALA A 198 3.22 3.80 -27.59
CA ALA A 198 2.51 3.60 -28.86
C ALA A 198 0.99 3.71 -28.72
N GLU A 199 0.45 3.43 -27.53
CA GLU A 199 -0.97 3.64 -27.21
C GLU A 199 -1.34 5.13 -27.11
N GLN A 200 -0.36 6.04 -27.05
CA GLN A 200 -0.66 7.48 -26.96
C GLN A 200 -0.89 8.11 -28.34
N PRO A 201 -1.80 9.10 -28.42
CA PRO A 201 -2.14 9.73 -29.70
C PRO A 201 -0.95 10.33 -30.43
N GLY A 202 -0.80 9.95 -31.72
CA GLY A 202 0.15 10.56 -32.65
C GLY A 202 1.63 10.21 -32.42
N ASN A 203 1.95 9.29 -31.52
CA ASN A 203 3.33 8.85 -31.34
C ASN A 203 3.76 7.89 -32.45
N ASP A 204 4.99 8.06 -32.92
CA ASP A 204 5.70 7.14 -33.81
C ASP A 204 6.81 6.46 -33.01
N VAL A 205 6.63 5.18 -32.69
CA VAL A 205 7.51 4.45 -31.76
C VAL A 205 8.34 3.42 -32.51
N THR A 206 9.65 3.58 -32.44
CA THR A 206 10.62 2.59 -32.90
C THR A 206 11.29 1.90 -31.71
N LEU A 207 11.33 0.57 -31.69
CA LEU A 207 12.06 -0.21 -30.70
C LEU A 207 13.32 -0.80 -31.32
N SER A 208 14.48 -0.39 -30.81
CA SER A 208 15.80 -0.90 -31.20
C SER A 208 16.27 -1.97 -30.21
N TYR A 209 16.62 -3.14 -30.73
CA TYR A 209 17.17 -4.22 -29.94
C TYR A 209 18.30 -4.95 -30.66
N ARG A 210 19.43 -5.10 -29.96
CA ARG A 210 20.69 -5.63 -30.52
C ARG A 210 20.71 -7.10 -30.90
N LYS A 211 19.70 -7.90 -30.54
CA LYS A 211 19.65 -9.33 -30.86
C LYS A 211 18.62 -9.59 -31.97
N HIS A 212 18.70 -10.74 -32.61
CA HIS A 212 17.78 -11.15 -33.68
C HIS A 212 16.36 -11.52 -33.20
N ALA A 213 16.19 -11.81 -31.90
CA ALA A 213 14.90 -12.18 -31.32
C ALA A 213 14.86 -11.88 -29.82
N PHE A 214 13.67 -11.81 -29.24
CA PHE A 214 13.45 -11.74 -27.79
C PHE A 214 13.62 -13.13 -27.15
N PHE A 215 14.33 -13.22 -26.02
CA PHE A 215 14.67 -14.52 -25.39
C PHE A 215 14.09 -14.73 -23.98
N ARG A 216 13.61 -13.66 -23.33
CA ARG A 216 13.19 -13.67 -21.91
C ARG A 216 12.01 -12.74 -21.68
N LEU A 217 11.00 -12.79 -22.54
CA LEU A 217 9.77 -12.02 -22.35
C LEU A 217 8.70 -12.88 -21.68
N LYS A 218 7.92 -12.27 -20.81
CA LYS A 218 6.68 -12.89 -20.32
C LYS A 218 5.74 -13.11 -21.50
N ALA A 219 5.03 -14.24 -21.53
CA ALA A 219 4.16 -14.62 -22.64
C ALA A 219 3.15 -13.52 -23.02
N LYS A 220 2.61 -12.80 -22.03
CA LYS A 220 1.71 -11.67 -22.25
C LYS A 220 2.37 -10.50 -22.98
N ASN A 221 3.62 -10.17 -22.65
CA ASN A 221 4.34 -9.06 -23.27
C ASN A 221 4.80 -9.43 -24.68
N ALA A 222 5.19 -10.70 -24.90
CA ALA A 222 5.48 -11.23 -26.23
C ALA A 222 4.26 -11.10 -27.17
N ALA A 223 3.10 -11.60 -26.76
CA ALA A 223 1.87 -11.50 -27.56
C ALA A 223 1.48 -10.04 -27.87
N LYS A 224 1.67 -9.12 -26.93
CA LYS A 224 1.36 -7.70 -27.14
C LYS A 224 2.31 -7.01 -28.11
N ILE A 225 3.62 -7.25 -28.00
CA ILE A 225 4.57 -6.61 -28.92
C ILE A 225 4.41 -7.16 -30.33
N ASP A 226 4.15 -8.46 -30.47
CA ASP A 226 3.89 -9.09 -31.77
C ASP A 226 2.64 -8.48 -32.43
N ALA A 227 1.56 -8.29 -31.65
CA ALA A 227 0.35 -7.64 -32.14
C ALA A 227 0.57 -6.16 -32.51
N ALA A 228 1.31 -5.41 -31.69
CA ALA A 228 1.61 -4.00 -31.94
C ALA A 228 2.50 -3.82 -33.18
N ALA A 229 3.46 -4.73 -33.39
CA ALA A 229 4.31 -4.73 -34.57
C ALA A 229 3.52 -5.13 -35.84
N ALA A 230 2.71 -6.18 -35.78
CA ALA A 230 1.86 -6.60 -36.89
C ALA A 230 0.81 -5.54 -37.26
N GLY A 231 0.31 -4.79 -36.27
CA GLY A 231 -0.61 -3.66 -36.45
C GLY A 231 0.07 -2.37 -36.92
N GLY A 232 1.40 -2.36 -37.10
CA GLY A 232 2.16 -1.18 -37.52
C GLY A 232 2.23 -0.06 -36.48
N GLN A 233 1.85 -0.33 -35.22
CA GLN A 233 1.88 0.65 -34.13
C GLN A 233 3.29 0.87 -33.58
N ILE A 234 4.16 -0.15 -33.71
CA ILE A 234 5.56 -0.09 -33.27
C ILE A 234 6.44 -0.63 -34.39
N ARG A 235 7.46 0.13 -34.78
CA ARG A 235 8.51 -0.34 -35.69
C ARG A 235 9.58 -1.09 -34.89
N LEU A 236 9.74 -2.39 -35.14
CA LEU A 236 10.78 -3.21 -34.52
C LEU A 236 12.04 -3.23 -35.38
N LEU A 237 13.18 -2.89 -34.77
CA LEU A 237 14.51 -3.00 -35.36
C LEU A 237 15.34 -3.99 -34.56
N PHE A 238 15.37 -5.24 -35.01
CA PHE A 238 16.29 -6.25 -34.45
C PHE A 238 17.71 -6.05 -34.98
N GLU A 239 18.69 -6.64 -34.30
CA GLU A 239 20.11 -6.53 -34.65
C GLU A 239 20.58 -5.08 -34.85
N SER A 240 19.94 -4.14 -34.14
CA SER A 240 20.23 -2.71 -34.24
C SER A 240 21.03 -2.19 -33.05
N GLN A 241 21.86 -1.18 -33.29
CA GLN A 241 22.62 -0.48 -32.25
C GLN A 241 22.64 1.03 -32.50
N VAL A 242 22.33 1.82 -31.48
CA VAL A 242 22.51 3.27 -31.51
C VAL A 242 24.01 3.58 -31.56
N LYS A 243 24.40 4.53 -32.42
CA LYS A 243 25.80 5.00 -32.56
C LYS A 243 26.00 6.42 -32.07
N GLU A 244 25.00 7.28 -32.22
CA GLU A 244 25.06 8.68 -31.83
C GLU A 244 23.63 9.23 -31.65
N VAL A 245 23.44 10.10 -30.65
CA VAL A 245 22.18 10.84 -30.43
C VAL A 245 22.40 12.32 -30.70
N ARG A 246 21.52 12.95 -31.49
CA ARG A 246 21.54 14.38 -31.81
C ARG A 246 20.20 15.03 -31.46
N ASP A 247 20.15 16.36 -31.46
CA ASP A 247 18.99 17.13 -30.97
C ASP A 247 17.67 16.77 -31.69
N GLY A 248 17.71 16.42 -32.99
CA GLY A 248 16.52 16.03 -33.78
C GLY A 248 16.59 14.67 -34.48
N GLU A 249 17.67 13.91 -34.30
CA GLU A 249 17.86 12.62 -34.98
C GLU A 249 18.70 11.65 -34.12
N VAL A 250 18.62 10.35 -34.44
CA VAL A 250 19.46 9.31 -33.87
C VAL A 250 20.10 8.51 -35.00
N LEU A 251 21.41 8.31 -34.95
CA LEU A 251 22.11 7.40 -35.85
C LEU A 251 22.02 5.97 -35.31
N ILE A 252 21.40 5.09 -36.07
CA ILE A 252 21.28 3.66 -35.77
C ILE A 252 22.03 2.85 -36.82
N GLN A 253 22.78 1.86 -36.35
CA GLN A 253 23.29 0.80 -37.21
C GLN A 253 22.25 -0.33 -37.26
N HIS A 254 21.78 -0.67 -38.47
CA HIS A 254 20.85 -1.77 -38.75
C HIS A 254 21.25 -2.41 -40.09
N ASP A 255 21.25 -3.75 -40.18
CA ASP A 255 21.69 -4.51 -41.37
C ASP A 255 23.07 -4.09 -41.92
N GLY A 256 24.00 -3.78 -41.01
CA GLY A 256 25.36 -3.36 -41.36
C GLY A 256 25.49 -1.95 -41.93
N ARG A 257 24.40 -1.20 -42.09
CA ARG A 257 24.39 0.21 -42.53
C ARG A 257 24.07 1.13 -41.37
N VAL A 258 24.61 2.36 -41.41
CA VAL A 258 24.23 3.41 -40.46
C VAL A 258 23.19 4.29 -41.14
N GLU A 259 22.01 4.36 -40.54
CA GLU A 259 20.90 5.20 -40.98
C GLU A 259 20.59 6.28 -39.94
N SER A 260 20.10 7.43 -40.41
CA SER A 260 19.60 8.48 -39.53
C SER A 260 18.08 8.38 -39.40
N LEU A 261 17.60 8.34 -38.16
CA LEU A 261 16.18 8.32 -37.84
C LEU A 261 15.80 9.66 -37.19
N PRO A 262 14.83 10.40 -37.75
CA PRO A 262 14.28 11.57 -37.09
C PRO A 262 13.68 11.19 -35.73
N ASN A 263 14.06 11.89 -34.68
CA ASN A 263 13.77 11.46 -33.32
C ASN A 263 13.62 12.66 -32.38
N ASP A 264 12.63 12.62 -31.51
CA ASP A 264 12.36 13.65 -30.49
C ASP A 264 12.75 13.18 -29.09
N GLU A 265 12.58 11.89 -28.77
CA GLU A 265 12.86 11.32 -27.44
C GLU A 265 13.51 9.93 -27.54
N VAL A 266 14.43 9.61 -26.62
CA VAL A 266 15.11 8.30 -26.53
C VAL A 266 14.93 7.72 -25.14
N PHE A 267 14.33 6.54 -25.03
CA PHE A 267 14.23 5.78 -23.78
C PHE A 267 15.14 4.56 -23.78
N VAL A 268 16.08 4.51 -22.84
CA VAL A 268 17.08 3.44 -22.72
C VAL A 268 16.73 2.48 -21.60
N PHE A 269 16.39 1.25 -21.97
CA PHE A 269 16.11 0.11 -21.09
C PHE A 269 17.14 -1.01 -21.27
N ALA A 270 18.42 -0.65 -21.16
CA ALA A 270 19.54 -1.59 -21.23
C ALA A 270 19.77 -2.41 -19.93
N GLY A 271 18.89 -2.26 -18.94
CA GLY A 271 19.00 -2.81 -17.60
C GLY A 271 19.83 -1.94 -16.65
N GLY A 272 19.83 -2.30 -15.37
CA GLY A 272 20.67 -1.66 -14.34
C GLY A 272 21.80 -2.58 -13.89
N LEU A 273 22.90 -1.99 -13.44
CA LEU A 273 23.84 -2.66 -12.54
C LEU A 273 23.30 -2.48 -11.13
N ALA A 274 22.57 -3.50 -10.65
CA ALA A 274 22.24 -3.57 -9.23
C ALA A 274 23.53 -3.88 -8.46
N PRO A 275 23.78 -3.22 -7.32
CA PRO A 275 25.03 -3.37 -6.58
C PRO A 275 25.07 -4.68 -5.77
N PHE A 276 24.55 -5.79 -6.30
CA PHE A 276 24.48 -7.08 -5.60
C PHE A 276 25.84 -7.50 -5.07
N GLY A 277 26.87 -7.48 -5.93
CA GLY A 277 28.24 -7.80 -5.49
C GLY A 277 28.72 -6.92 -4.34
N LEU A 278 28.49 -5.59 -4.40
CA LEU A 278 28.85 -4.67 -3.30
C LEU A 278 28.10 -5.01 -2.00
N LEU A 279 26.81 -5.32 -2.10
CA LEU A 279 25.96 -5.65 -0.95
C LEU A 279 26.35 -7.00 -0.34
N GLU A 280 26.61 -8.01 -1.17
CA GLU A 280 27.11 -9.33 -0.75
C GLU A 280 28.46 -9.21 -0.04
N HIS A 281 29.40 -8.44 -0.60
CA HIS A 281 30.70 -8.18 0.03
C HIS A 281 30.56 -7.42 1.36
N ALA A 282 29.54 -6.55 1.49
CA ALA A 282 29.20 -5.89 2.74
C ALA A 282 28.52 -6.83 3.76
N GLY A 283 28.31 -8.11 3.43
CA GLY A 283 27.69 -9.12 4.30
C GLY A 283 26.16 -9.16 4.23
N ILE A 284 25.55 -8.57 3.20
CA ILE A 284 24.10 -8.60 3.00
C ILE A 284 23.73 -9.86 2.20
N SER A 285 23.02 -10.78 2.86
CA SER A 285 22.47 -11.97 2.21
C SER A 285 21.19 -11.64 1.45
N PHE A 286 21.07 -12.21 0.25
CA PHE A 286 19.84 -12.21 -0.54
C PHE A 286 19.06 -13.52 -0.41
N ASP A 287 19.57 -14.48 0.38
CA ASP A 287 18.87 -15.73 0.66
C ASP A 287 17.55 -15.41 1.38
N PRO A 288 16.40 -15.83 0.83
CA PRO A 288 15.12 -15.72 1.51
C PRO A 288 15.11 -16.33 2.92
N ALA A 289 15.94 -17.33 3.21
CA ALA A 289 16.06 -17.95 4.52
C ALA A 289 16.66 -17.01 5.58
N ASP A 290 17.53 -16.09 5.17
CA ASP A 290 18.17 -15.10 6.04
C ASP A 290 17.33 -13.84 6.22
N ARG A 291 16.22 -13.71 5.48
CA ARG A 291 15.28 -12.62 5.72
C ARG A 291 14.62 -12.88 7.06
N PRO A 292 14.66 -11.93 8.02
CA PRO A 292 13.83 -12.07 9.20
C PRO A 292 12.40 -12.31 8.74
N PRO A 293 11.70 -13.32 9.27
CA PRO A 293 10.33 -13.59 8.86
C PRO A 293 9.59 -12.27 8.96
N VAL A 294 9.02 -11.81 7.83
CA VAL A 294 8.18 -10.62 7.82
C VAL A 294 7.13 -10.93 8.86
N THR A 295 7.26 -10.31 10.03
CA THR A 295 6.29 -10.49 11.08
C THR A 295 5.01 -10.00 10.43
N PRO A 296 4.02 -10.87 10.17
CA PRO A 296 2.76 -10.39 9.69
C PRO A 296 2.39 -9.33 10.72
N LEU A 297 2.20 -8.09 10.28
CA LEU A 297 1.59 -7.11 11.16
C LEU A 297 0.23 -7.70 11.45
N VAL A 298 0.15 -8.45 12.54
CA VAL A 298 -1.07 -9.04 13.07
C VAL A 298 -1.96 -7.83 13.13
N ASP A 299 -2.97 -7.78 12.25
CA ASP A 299 -4.00 -6.74 12.29
C ASP A 299 -4.45 -6.79 13.73
N GLN A 300 -4.00 -5.81 14.53
CA GLN A 300 -4.40 -5.70 15.92
C GLN A 300 -5.87 -5.38 15.77
N GLY A 301 -6.67 -6.45 15.77
CA GLY A 301 -8.03 -6.43 15.29
C GLY A 301 -8.69 -5.23 15.90
N THR A 302 -9.38 -4.45 15.07
CA THR A 302 -9.81 -3.04 15.26
C THR A 302 -10.61 -2.70 16.54
N GLY A 303 -10.42 -3.37 17.67
CA GLY A 303 -11.31 -3.42 18.84
C GLY A 303 -12.60 -4.19 18.57
N LEU A 304 -12.94 -4.47 17.30
CA LEU A 304 -14.27 -4.93 16.90
C LEU A 304 -14.65 -6.30 17.48
N MET A 305 -13.71 -7.23 17.61
CA MET A 305 -14.01 -8.56 18.17
C MET A 305 -14.45 -8.43 19.63
N ARG A 306 -13.76 -7.60 20.42
CA ARG A 306 -14.12 -7.34 21.82
C ARG A 306 -15.47 -6.62 21.91
N ALA A 307 -15.70 -5.63 21.04
CA ALA A 307 -16.99 -4.95 20.94
C ALA A 307 -18.13 -5.92 20.56
N ALA A 308 -17.89 -6.82 19.60
CA ALA A 308 -18.86 -7.82 19.15
C ALA A 308 -19.19 -8.83 20.25
N ILE A 309 -18.19 -9.31 21.00
CA ILE A 309 -18.39 -10.18 22.17
C ILE A 309 -19.24 -9.46 23.23
N GLY A 310 -18.93 -8.19 23.52
CA GLY A 310 -19.71 -7.38 24.47
C GLY A 310 -21.17 -7.19 24.02
N ILE A 311 -21.39 -6.85 22.75
CA ILE A 311 -22.74 -6.72 22.17
C ILE A 311 -23.49 -8.05 22.18
N LEU A 312 -22.82 -9.16 21.86
CA LEU A 312 -23.43 -10.50 21.91
C LEU A 312 -23.89 -10.83 23.34
N ALA A 313 -23.07 -10.53 24.35
CA ALA A 313 -23.47 -10.70 25.75
C ALA A 313 -24.71 -9.85 26.09
N CYS A 314 -24.74 -8.57 25.70
CA CYS A 314 -25.93 -7.72 25.89
C CYS A 314 -27.16 -8.25 25.15
N ALA A 315 -27.01 -8.76 23.93
CA ALA A 315 -28.09 -9.33 23.16
C ALA A 315 -28.63 -10.62 23.80
N LEU A 316 -27.75 -11.47 24.35
CA LEU A 316 -28.16 -12.66 25.11
C LEU A 316 -28.94 -12.29 26.38
N VAL A 317 -28.49 -11.27 27.11
CA VAL A 317 -29.24 -10.74 28.26
C VAL A 317 -30.61 -10.22 27.83
N LEU A 318 -30.68 -9.50 26.71
CA LEU A 318 -31.96 -9.03 26.16
C LEU A 318 -32.88 -10.18 25.74
N LEU A 319 -32.34 -11.27 25.19
CA LEU A 319 -33.14 -12.46 24.84
C LEU A 319 -33.70 -13.14 26.08
N VAL A 320 -32.90 -13.28 27.15
CA VAL A 320 -33.38 -13.80 28.44
C VAL A 320 -34.45 -12.88 29.03
N TRP A 321 -34.25 -11.57 28.95
CA TRP A 321 -35.24 -10.57 29.38
C TRP A 321 -36.54 -10.68 28.59
N ALA A 322 -36.46 -10.75 27.25
CA ALA A 322 -37.63 -10.91 26.37
C ALA A 322 -38.40 -12.19 26.69
N TRP A 323 -37.68 -13.29 26.94
CA TRP A 323 -38.28 -14.56 27.35
C TRP A 323 -38.94 -14.50 28.74
N ALA A 324 -38.31 -13.81 29.69
CA ALA A 324 -38.84 -13.67 31.05
C ALA A 324 -40.13 -12.85 31.13
N PHE A 325 -40.38 -11.97 30.15
CA PHE A 325 -41.56 -11.13 30.03
C PHE A 325 -42.32 -11.40 28.71
N ASP A 326 -42.27 -12.63 28.23
CA ASP A 326 -42.90 -13.04 26.97
C ASP A 326 -44.43 -12.83 27.01
N ASP A 327 -45.05 -13.08 28.15
CA ASP A 327 -46.47 -12.81 28.42
C ASP A 327 -46.86 -11.34 28.16
N TYR A 328 -45.99 -10.40 28.49
CA TYR A 328 -46.18 -8.98 28.20
C TYR A 328 -45.82 -8.62 26.76
N TYR A 329 -44.65 -9.03 26.27
CA TYR A 329 -44.15 -8.60 24.96
C TYR A 329 -44.83 -9.31 23.78
N ALA A 330 -45.41 -10.49 23.98
CA ALA A 330 -46.22 -11.19 22.97
C ALA A 330 -47.68 -10.70 22.95
N ALA A 331 -48.17 -10.11 24.05
CA ALA A 331 -49.53 -9.58 24.13
C ALA A 331 -49.78 -8.40 23.15
N GLY A 332 -51.04 -8.24 22.73
CA GLY A 332 -51.46 -7.12 21.89
C GLY A 332 -51.33 -5.77 22.63
N PRO A 333 -51.19 -4.64 21.91
CA PRO A 333 -51.01 -3.33 22.56
C PRO A 333 -52.10 -2.94 23.56
N ALA A 334 -53.35 -3.39 23.34
CA ALA A 334 -54.47 -3.14 24.25
C ALA A 334 -54.36 -3.96 25.54
N ASP A 335 -54.00 -5.25 25.42
CA ASP A 335 -53.90 -6.17 26.56
C ASP A 335 -52.72 -5.84 27.48
N ARG A 336 -51.68 -5.19 26.94
CA ARG A 336 -50.53 -4.72 27.71
C ARG A 336 -50.91 -3.67 28.74
N VAL A 337 -51.88 -2.81 28.46
CA VAL A 337 -52.24 -1.68 29.36
C VAL A 337 -52.75 -2.19 30.71
N THR A 338 -53.38 -3.36 30.72
CA THR A 338 -53.92 -3.99 31.94
C THR A 338 -52.95 -4.96 32.61
N HIS A 339 -51.75 -5.15 32.05
CA HIS A 339 -50.76 -6.07 32.58
C HIS A 339 -49.98 -5.44 33.75
N ASP A 340 -49.72 -6.20 34.81
CA ASP A 340 -49.05 -5.69 36.03
C ASP A 340 -47.68 -5.06 35.75
N ALA A 341 -46.97 -5.57 34.74
CA ALA A 341 -45.67 -5.07 34.32
C ALA A 341 -45.71 -3.80 33.44
N HIS A 342 -46.88 -3.28 33.06
CA HIS A 342 -47.02 -2.18 32.10
C HIS A 342 -46.30 -0.90 32.55
N ASP A 343 -46.49 -0.49 33.79
CA ASP A 343 -45.90 0.74 34.37
C ASP A 343 -44.37 0.68 34.44
N VAL A 344 -43.79 -0.51 34.31
CA VAL A 344 -42.35 -0.73 34.29
C VAL A 344 -41.84 -0.87 32.86
N LEU A 345 -42.48 -1.71 32.04
CA LEU A 345 -41.97 -2.16 30.74
C LEU A 345 -42.45 -1.35 29.54
N ALA A 346 -43.53 -0.57 29.67
CA ALA A 346 -44.00 0.29 28.60
C ALA A 346 -42.95 1.35 28.23
N PRO A 347 -43.01 1.93 27.02
CA PRO A 347 -42.08 3.00 26.60
C PRO A 347 -42.02 4.20 27.57
N ARG A 348 -43.13 4.49 28.24
CA ARG A 348 -43.25 5.54 29.28
C ARG A 348 -42.99 5.02 30.70
N GLY A 349 -43.01 3.70 30.88
CA GLY A 349 -42.73 3.06 32.14
C GLY A 349 -41.26 3.17 32.54
N THR A 350 -40.95 2.83 33.79
CA THR A 350 -39.61 3.08 34.38
C THR A 350 -38.46 2.53 33.53
N VAL A 351 -38.52 1.25 33.14
CA VAL A 351 -37.46 0.60 32.35
C VAL A 351 -37.45 1.13 30.92
N GLY A 352 -38.61 1.28 30.30
CA GLY A 352 -38.71 1.79 28.92
C GLY A 352 -38.16 3.21 28.78
N LEU A 353 -38.47 4.09 29.73
CA LEU A 353 -38.01 5.49 29.73
C LEU A 353 -36.50 5.58 29.94
N TRP A 354 -35.94 4.87 30.92
CA TRP A 354 -34.49 4.82 31.15
C TRP A 354 -33.74 4.23 29.95
N ALA A 355 -34.28 3.19 29.32
CA ALA A 355 -33.69 2.63 28.10
C ALA A 355 -33.65 3.67 26.96
N GLY A 356 -34.72 4.46 26.80
CA GLY A 356 -34.77 5.55 25.82
C GLY A 356 -33.77 6.67 26.10
N ILE A 357 -33.66 7.12 27.36
CA ILE A 357 -32.69 8.15 27.78
C ILE A 357 -31.26 7.68 27.56
N LEU A 358 -30.94 6.46 28.02
CA LEU A 358 -29.60 5.90 27.87
C LEU A 358 -29.24 5.70 26.39
N ALA A 359 -30.18 5.24 25.57
CA ALA A 359 -29.97 5.15 24.12
C ALA A 359 -29.71 6.53 23.49
N CYS A 360 -30.44 7.56 23.93
CA CYS A 360 -30.23 8.94 23.46
C CYS A 360 -28.81 9.43 23.81
N VAL A 361 -28.35 9.21 25.04
CA VAL A 361 -26.97 9.52 25.46
C VAL A 361 -25.94 8.78 24.60
N LEU A 362 -26.15 7.47 24.37
CA LEU A 362 -25.26 6.68 23.53
C LEU A 362 -25.23 7.17 22.08
N PHE A 363 -26.34 7.68 21.53
CA PHE A 363 -26.34 8.30 20.20
C PHE A 363 -25.57 9.61 20.14
N PHE A 364 -25.72 10.49 21.13
CA PHE A 364 -24.88 11.69 21.19
C PHE A 364 -23.39 11.32 21.27
N TRP A 365 -23.05 10.31 22.09
CA TRP A 365 -21.70 9.77 22.13
C TRP A 365 -21.26 9.18 20.79
N ASN A 366 -22.16 8.50 20.09
CA ASN A 366 -21.93 7.92 18.78
C ASN A 366 -21.54 8.97 17.73
N LEU A 367 -22.10 10.18 17.81
CA LEU A 367 -21.79 11.32 16.94
C LEU A 367 -20.39 11.92 17.18
N LEU A 368 -19.77 11.67 18.34
CA LEU A 368 -18.39 12.11 18.61
C LEU A 368 -17.38 11.50 17.63
N TYR A 369 -17.69 10.35 17.04
CA TYR A 369 -16.90 9.80 15.93
C TYR A 369 -16.84 10.75 14.72
N LEU A 370 -17.96 11.40 14.39
CA LEU A 370 -18.01 12.37 13.30
C LEU A 370 -17.20 13.63 13.64
N ALA A 371 -17.27 14.08 14.90
CA ALA A 371 -16.45 15.18 15.41
C ALA A 371 -14.94 14.85 15.35
N ARG A 372 -14.55 13.63 15.74
CA ARG A 372 -13.16 13.15 15.64
C ARG A 372 -12.64 13.16 14.20
N ARG A 373 -13.51 12.85 13.24
CA ARG A 373 -13.19 12.80 11.80
C ARG A 373 -13.14 14.20 11.16
N SER A 374 -13.76 15.20 11.78
CA SER A 374 -13.75 16.58 11.27
C SER A 374 -12.36 17.21 11.42
N PRO A 375 -11.82 17.88 10.38
CA PRO A 375 -10.55 18.60 10.47
C PRO A 375 -10.54 19.70 11.54
N TRP A 376 -11.69 20.31 11.80
CA TRP A 376 -11.82 21.43 12.74
C TRP A 376 -12.04 20.97 14.19
N LEU A 377 -12.89 19.97 14.41
CA LEU A 377 -13.21 19.44 15.75
C LEU A 377 -12.23 18.36 16.22
N GLY A 378 -11.59 17.64 15.29
CA GLY A 378 -10.78 16.45 15.60
C GLY A 378 -9.57 16.74 16.51
N ARG A 379 -9.08 17.99 16.55
CA ARG A 379 -8.01 18.42 17.45
C ARG A 379 -8.39 18.37 18.94
N PHE A 380 -9.68 18.45 19.27
CA PHE A 380 -10.17 18.41 20.64
C PHE A 380 -10.48 16.98 21.12
N VAL A 381 -10.62 16.03 20.19
CA VAL A 381 -11.00 14.66 20.49
C VAL A 381 -9.78 13.75 20.40
N ARG A 382 -9.22 13.38 21.56
CA ARG A 382 -8.01 12.54 21.65
C ARG A 382 -8.29 11.09 21.26
N GLY A 383 -7.26 10.38 20.78
CA GLY A 383 -7.32 8.95 20.48
C GLY A 383 -7.25 8.59 18.99
N ARG A 384 -6.97 7.31 18.73
CA ARG A 384 -6.82 6.74 17.38
C ARG A 384 -8.18 6.63 16.68
N LEU A 385 -8.23 6.91 15.38
CA LEU A 385 -9.46 6.84 14.58
C LEU A 385 -10.09 5.43 14.60
N THR A 386 -9.25 4.39 14.64
CA THR A 386 -9.68 2.99 14.75
C THR A 386 -10.40 2.69 16.06
N ALA A 387 -9.94 3.25 17.19
CA ALA A 387 -10.61 3.11 18.48
C ALA A 387 -11.97 3.83 18.49
N TRP A 388 -12.03 5.05 17.93
CA TRP A 388 -13.29 5.80 17.81
C TRP A 388 -14.30 5.10 16.90
N LEU A 389 -13.84 4.41 15.85
CA LEU A 389 -14.72 3.57 15.03
C LEU A 389 -15.28 2.38 15.83
N ALA A 390 -14.46 1.73 16.66
CA ALA A 390 -14.94 0.65 17.53
C ALA A 390 -16.00 1.14 18.51
N ILE A 391 -15.77 2.32 19.12
CA ILE A 391 -16.73 2.99 20.00
C ILE A 391 -18.04 3.29 19.24
N HIS A 392 -17.96 3.83 18.01
CA HIS A 392 -19.13 4.09 17.18
C HIS A 392 -19.94 2.83 16.87
N VAL A 393 -19.28 1.73 16.50
CA VAL A 393 -20.00 0.46 16.25
C VAL A 393 -20.63 -0.06 17.55
N PHE A 394 -19.90 -0.03 18.66
CA PHE A 394 -20.37 -0.51 19.95
C PHE A 394 -21.56 0.30 20.48
N THR A 395 -21.43 1.63 20.60
CA THR A 395 -22.51 2.46 21.15
C THR A 395 -23.72 2.50 20.23
N GLY A 396 -23.53 2.37 18.91
CA GLY A 396 -24.62 2.26 17.94
C GLY A 396 -25.44 0.98 18.11
N LEU A 397 -24.77 -0.18 18.23
CA LEU A 397 -25.43 -1.47 18.45
C LEU A 397 -26.06 -1.56 19.84
N LEU A 398 -25.39 -1.07 20.88
CA LEU A 398 -25.94 -1.06 22.24
C LEU A 398 -27.16 -0.13 22.35
N GLY A 399 -27.09 1.06 21.75
CA GLY A 399 -28.23 1.98 21.66
C GLY A 399 -29.41 1.36 20.92
N TRP A 400 -29.17 0.58 19.87
CA TRP A 400 -30.22 -0.17 19.17
C TRP A 400 -30.91 -1.22 20.07
N LEU A 401 -30.14 -2.02 20.83
CA LEU A 401 -30.71 -2.97 21.78
C LEU A 401 -31.57 -2.28 22.85
N LEU A 402 -31.12 -1.13 23.38
CA LEU A 402 -31.89 -0.34 24.33
C LEU A 402 -33.17 0.22 23.71
N ILE A 403 -33.15 0.59 22.43
CA ILE A 403 -34.35 1.08 21.74
C ILE A 403 -35.36 -0.03 21.48
N VAL A 404 -34.92 -1.27 21.27
CA VAL A 404 -35.82 -2.43 21.23
C VAL A 404 -36.59 -2.57 22.55
N VAL A 405 -35.93 -2.34 23.69
CA VAL A 405 -36.60 -2.31 25.00
C VAL A 405 -37.53 -1.10 25.12
N HIS A 406 -37.04 0.10 24.79
CA HIS A 406 -37.81 1.35 24.84
C HIS A 406 -39.08 1.31 23.97
N SER A 407 -39.05 0.66 22.80
CA SER A 407 -40.21 0.53 21.92
C SER A 407 -41.24 -0.49 22.40
N GLY A 408 -41.00 -1.13 23.55
CA GLY A 408 -41.79 -2.26 24.03
C GLY A 408 -41.74 -3.45 23.06
N MET A 409 -40.62 -3.61 22.35
CA MET A 409 -40.42 -4.63 21.31
C MET A 409 -41.48 -4.58 20.18
N SER A 410 -42.04 -3.40 19.92
CA SER A 410 -43.09 -3.21 18.93
C SER A 410 -42.73 -2.11 17.91
N ALA A 411 -43.05 -2.35 16.64
CA ALA A 411 -42.95 -1.34 15.58
C ALA A 411 -44.33 -0.73 15.33
N SER A 412 -44.62 0.40 16.00
CA SER A 412 -45.88 1.13 15.81
C SER A 412 -45.82 2.06 14.60
N ASN A 413 -46.96 2.39 14.00
CA ASN A 413 -47.04 3.39 12.92
C ASN A 413 -47.01 4.83 13.48
N THR A 414 -46.01 5.13 14.30
CA THR A 414 -45.80 6.43 14.95
C THR A 414 -44.48 7.04 14.50
N ILE A 415 -44.22 8.31 14.83
CA ILE A 415 -42.91 8.93 14.56
C ILE A 415 -41.78 8.12 15.22
N GLY A 416 -42.01 7.61 16.43
CA GLY A 416 -41.05 6.76 17.14
C GLY A 416 -40.82 5.41 16.45
N GLY A 417 -41.87 4.76 15.97
CA GLY A 417 -41.74 3.51 15.22
C GLY A 417 -41.05 3.68 13.86
N HIS A 418 -41.28 4.78 13.15
CA HIS A 418 -40.52 5.12 11.94
C HIS A 418 -39.04 5.41 12.26
N ALA A 419 -38.74 6.09 13.38
CA ALA A 419 -37.37 6.30 13.84
C ALA A 419 -36.68 4.97 14.17
N PHE A 420 -37.38 4.03 14.81
CA PHE A 420 -36.89 2.68 15.09
C PHE A 420 -36.58 1.89 13.81
N LEU A 421 -37.48 1.91 12.82
CA LEU A 421 -37.24 1.27 11.52
C LEU A 421 -36.04 1.87 10.80
N ALA A 422 -35.94 3.21 10.78
CA ALA A 422 -34.79 3.91 10.20
C ALA A 422 -33.48 3.50 10.91
N LEU A 423 -33.49 3.37 12.23
CA LEU A 423 -32.36 2.87 13.01
C LEU A 423 -31.98 1.44 12.64
N CYS A 424 -32.95 0.51 12.52
CA CYS A 424 -32.70 -0.85 12.06
C CYS A 424 -31.99 -0.86 10.70
N VAL A 425 -32.45 -0.04 9.75
CA VAL A 425 -31.81 0.11 8.44
C VAL A 425 -30.38 0.67 8.56
N VAL A 426 -30.16 1.68 9.39
CA VAL A 426 -28.81 2.25 9.62
C VAL A 426 -27.86 1.23 10.25
N VAL A 427 -28.31 0.45 11.24
CA VAL A 427 -27.52 -0.61 11.87
C VAL A 427 -27.16 -1.68 10.86
N VAL A 428 -28.14 -2.21 10.11
CA VAL A 428 -27.90 -3.24 9.07
C VAL A 428 -26.93 -2.71 8.02
N THR A 429 -27.13 -1.48 7.53
CA THR A 429 -26.22 -0.90 6.53
C THR A 429 -24.82 -0.66 7.10
N GLY A 430 -24.68 -0.32 8.39
CA GLY A 430 -23.40 -0.19 9.08
C GLY A 430 -22.66 -1.53 9.20
N VAL A 431 -23.35 -2.58 9.64
CA VAL A 431 -22.80 -3.94 9.76
C VAL A 431 -22.37 -4.49 8.41
N VAL A 432 -23.24 -4.39 7.40
CA VAL A 432 -22.92 -4.80 6.02
C VAL A 432 -21.77 -3.97 5.46
N GLY A 433 -21.77 -2.65 5.66
CA GLY A 433 -20.67 -1.78 5.24
C GLY A 433 -19.35 -2.16 5.88
N ARG A 434 -19.36 -2.55 7.16
CA ARG A 434 -18.15 -2.99 7.86
C ARG A 434 -17.64 -4.34 7.37
N TYR A 435 -18.55 -5.28 7.13
CA TYR A 435 -18.23 -6.56 6.50
C TYR A 435 -17.63 -6.35 5.10
N LEU A 436 -18.20 -5.45 4.29
CA LEU A 436 -17.65 -5.15 2.97
C LEU A 436 -16.29 -4.43 3.06
N TYR A 437 -16.08 -3.61 4.10
CA TYR A 437 -14.79 -2.96 4.34
C TYR A 437 -13.66 -3.92 4.72
N SER A 438 -13.96 -5.09 5.30
CA SER A 438 -12.91 -6.09 5.59
C SER A 438 -12.34 -6.73 4.33
N TYR A 439 -12.97 -6.54 3.17
CA TYR A 439 -12.44 -6.94 1.87
C TYR A 439 -11.59 -5.84 1.21
N VAL A 440 -11.46 -4.66 1.83
CA VAL A 440 -10.54 -3.64 1.35
C VAL A 440 -9.12 -4.06 1.73
N PRO A 441 -8.21 -4.19 0.76
CA PRO A 441 -6.85 -4.61 1.03
C PRO A 441 -6.13 -3.57 1.88
N ARG A 442 -5.37 -4.03 2.87
CA ARG A 442 -4.51 -3.17 3.68
C ARG A 442 -3.04 -3.50 3.41
N ALA A 443 -2.23 -2.45 3.28
CA ALA A 443 -0.78 -2.54 3.26
C ALA A 443 -0.29 -3.05 4.62
N ALA A 444 0.97 -3.50 4.67
CA ALA A 444 1.57 -4.03 5.89
C ALA A 444 1.43 -3.03 7.06
N ASN A 445 1.60 -1.73 6.79
CA ASN A 445 1.48 -0.64 7.77
C ASN A 445 0.03 -0.33 8.23
N GLY A 446 -0.99 -1.06 7.76
CA GLY A 446 -2.40 -0.86 8.11
C GLY A 446 -3.13 0.23 7.31
N SER A 447 -2.47 0.93 6.37
CA SER A 447 -3.16 1.82 5.41
C SER A 447 -3.85 1.02 4.31
N GLU A 448 -4.76 1.62 3.54
CA GLU A 448 -5.29 0.95 2.35
C GLU A 448 -4.16 0.60 1.38
N ALA A 449 -4.07 -0.66 0.95
CA ALA A 449 -3.00 -1.10 0.06
C ALA A 449 -3.12 -0.40 -1.29
N THR A 450 -1.98 -0.10 -1.91
CA THR A 450 -1.97 0.34 -3.30
C THR A 450 -2.09 -0.87 -4.23
N LEU A 451 -2.63 -0.66 -5.44
CA LEU A 451 -2.71 -1.73 -6.44
C LEU A 451 -1.33 -2.29 -6.78
N GLU A 452 -0.31 -1.44 -6.77
CA GLU A 452 1.08 -1.81 -7.03
C GLU A 452 1.64 -2.71 -5.93
N GLU A 453 1.31 -2.42 -4.67
CA GLU A 453 1.75 -3.23 -3.54
C GLU A 453 1.08 -4.61 -3.54
N LEU A 454 -0.20 -4.69 -3.88
CA LEU A 454 -0.89 -5.98 -4.07
C LEU A 454 -0.27 -6.79 -5.20
N ARG A 455 0.04 -6.16 -6.34
CA ARG A 455 0.73 -6.81 -7.46
C ARG A 455 2.13 -7.27 -7.07
N SER A 456 2.85 -6.49 -6.28
CA SER A 456 4.18 -6.86 -5.77
C SER A 456 4.10 -8.06 -4.82
N GLN A 457 3.09 -8.13 -3.95
CA GLN A 457 2.88 -9.28 -3.06
C GLN A 457 2.52 -10.53 -3.86
N ILE A 458 1.62 -10.42 -4.84
CA ILE A 458 1.29 -11.53 -5.76
C ILE A 458 2.57 -12.02 -6.46
N ALA A 459 3.38 -11.11 -7.02
CA ALA A 459 4.62 -11.48 -7.71
C ALA A 459 5.64 -12.15 -6.78
N ALA A 460 5.75 -11.70 -5.52
CA ALA A 460 6.64 -12.32 -4.54
C ALA A 460 6.21 -13.76 -4.21
N ILE A 461 4.91 -13.98 -3.97
CA ILE A 461 4.37 -15.30 -3.64
C ILE A 461 4.40 -16.22 -4.87
N SER A 462 4.09 -15.71 -6.07
CA SER A 462 4.21 -16.49 -7.32
C SER A 462 5.65 -16.92 -7.58
N GLY A 463 6.64 -16.09 -7.23
CA GLY A 463 8.05 -16.47 -7.29
C GLY A 463 8.47 -17.57 -6.30
N GLU A 464 7.67 -17.87 -5.27
CA GLU A 464 7.86 -19.06 -4.42
C GLU A 464 7.38 -20.34 -5.12
N TRP A 465 6.28 -20.28 -5.88
CA TRP A 465 5.82 -21.42 -6.69
C TRP A 465 6.80 -21.81 -7.78
N ASP A 466 7.34 -20.83 -8.50
CA ASP A 466 8.30 -21.07 -9.59
C ASP A 466 9.60 -21.74 -9.09
N ARG A 467 9.93 -21.55 -7.81
CA ARG A 467 11.10 -22.17 -7.17
C ARG A 467 10.84 -23.59 -6.68
N ALA A 468 9.60 -23.94 -6.35
CA ALA A 468 9.25 -25.29 -5.88
C ALA A 468 9.43 -26.32 -7.01
N GLY A 469 9.06 -25.97 -8.25
CA GLY A 469 9.19 -26.83 -9.43
C GLY A 469 8.33 -28.10 -9.37
N GLY A 470 7.99 -28.67 -10.54
CA GLY A 470 7.24 -29.92 -10.64
C GLY A 470 5.74 -29.77 -10.96
N GLU A 471 5.06 -30.90 -11.10
CA GLU A 471 3.68 -30.98 -11.63
C GLU A 471 2.63 -30.43 -10.65
N PHE A 472 2.79 -30.68 -9.34
CA PHE A 472 1.83 -30.22 -8.34
C PHE A 472 1.78 -28.69 -8.19
N PRO A 473 2.90 -27.97 -8.02
CA PRO A 473 2.89 -26.50 -8.02
C PRO A 473 2.32 -25.89 -9.31
N ALA A 474 2.58 -26.50 -10.47
CA ALA A 474 2.01 -26.05 -11.75
C ALA A 474 0.49 -26.21 -11.78
N ALA A 475 -0.04 -27.35 -11.34
CA ALA A 475 -1.47 -27.58 -11.24
C ALA A 475 -2.17 -26.61 -10.28
N VAL A 476 -1.54 -26.30 -9.13
CA VAL A 476 -2.03 -25.29 -8.17
C VAL A 476 -2.09 -23.92 -8.82
N ARG A 477 -1.01 -23.48 -9.50
CA ARG A 477 -0.96 -22.19 -10.19
C ARG A 477 -2.05 -22.08 -11.25
N ASP A 478 -2.13 -23.04 -12.16
CA ASP A 478 -3.07 -23.00 -13.28
C ASP A 478 -4.52 -22.96 -12.77
N ARG A 479 -4.80 -23.69 -11.68
CA ARG A 479 -6.12 -23.68 -11.05
C ARG A 479 -6.45 -22.32 -10.42
N VAL A 480 -5.52 -21.68 -9.74
CA VAL A 480 -5.71 -20.34 -9.17
C VAL A 480 -5.88 -19.30 -10.29
N GLU A 481 -5.10 -19.37 -11.36
CA GLU A 481 -5.25 -18.47 -12.52
C GLU A 481 -6.64 -18.60 -13.16
N GLN A 482 -7.15 -19.82 -13.31
CA GLN A 482 -8.51 -20.06 -13.81
C GLN A 482 -9.58 -19.45 -12.90
N LEU A 483 -9.46 -19.63 -11.58
CA LEU A 483 -10.40 -19.05 -10.62
C LEU A 483 -10.40 -17.52 -10.68
N VAL A 484 -9.21 -16.92 -10.68
CA VAL A 484 -9.03 -15.47 -10.78
C VAL A 484 -9.58 -14.93 -12.11
N ALA A 485 -9.38 -15.65 -13.22
CA ALA A 485 -9.89 -15.27 -14.54
C ALA A 485 -11.43 -15.36 -14.64
N ALA A 486 -12.04 -16.33 -13.95
CA ALA A 486 -13.48 -16.54 -13.90
C ALA A 486 -14.23 -15.56 -12.97
N ASP A 487 -13.49 -14.85 -12.13
CA ASP A 487 -14.03 -13.98 -11.08
C ASP A 487 -14.36 -12.55 -11.51
N ARG A 488 -14.45 -12.26 -12.82
CA ARG A 488 -14.81 -10.92 -13.32
C ARG A 488 -16.20 -10.48 -12.83
N TRP A 489 -16.28 -9.27 -12.30
CA TRP A 489 -17.53 -8.65 -11.89
C TRP A 489 -18.29 -8.07 -13.08
N GLU A 490 -19.33 -8.78 -13.53
CA GLU A 490 -20.24 -8.29 -14.56
C GLU A 490 -21.64 -8.02 -13.98
N GLY A 491 -22.19 -6.83 -14.26
CA GLY A 491 -23.53 -6.42 -13.86
C GLY A 491 -23.65 -5.65 -12.53
N GLY A 492 -24.89 -5.58 -12.02
CA GLY A 492 -25.27 -4.77 -10.86
C GLY A 492 -24.80 -5.31 -9.50
N ILE A 493 -25.00 -4.51 -8.45
CA ILE A 493 -24.50 -4.73 -7.08
C ILE A 493 -24.77 -6.14 -6.53
N LEU A 494 -25.98 -6.67 -6.72
CA LEU A 494 -26.36 -8.01 -6.26
C LEU A 494 -25.52 -9.14 -6.90
N ARG A 495 -25.17 -9.01 -8.19
CA ARG A 495 -24.30 -9.97 -8.86
C ARG A 495 -22.87 -9.91 -8.34
N ARG A 496 -22.36 -8.71 -8.03
CA ARG A 496 -21.04 -8.50 -7.42
C ARG A 496 -20.94 -9.15 -6.04
N VAL A 497 -21.95 -8.92 -5.18
CA VAL A 497 -22.02 -9.55 -3.85
C VAL A 497 -22.13 -11.08 -3.96
N ARG A 498 -22.96 -11.58 -4.87
CA ARG A 498 -23.06 -13.02 -5.14
C ARG A 498 -21.70 -13.59 -5.56
N LYS A 499 -20.96 -12.89 -6.43
CA LYS A 499 -19.63 -13.30 -6.90
C LYS A 499 -18.60 -13.39 -5.76
N ILE A 500 -18.59 -12.46 -4.81
CA ILE A 500 -17.75 -12.55 -3.60
C ILE A 500 -18.01 -13.86 -2.83
N VAL A 501 -19.28 -14.23 -2.67
CA VAL A 501 -19.67 -15.46 -1.94
C VAL A 501 -19.35 -16.72 -2.75
N THR A 502 -19.62 -16.71 -4.07
CA THR A 502 -19.37 -17.88 -4.93
C THR A 502 -17.89 -18.13 -5.15
N SER A 503 -17.07 -17.07 -5.32
CA SER A 503 -15.61 -17.17 -5.46
C SER A 503 -14.99 -17.97 -4.31
N ARG A 504 -15.41 -17.69 -3.06
CA ARG A 504 -14.95 -18.46 -1.89
C ARG A 504 -15.39 -19.91 -1.89
N ARG A 505 -16.59 -20.20 -2.41
CA ARG A 505 -17.07 -21.59 -2.52
C ARG A 505 -16.26 -22.36 -3.56
N GLU A 506 -15.97 -21.74 -4.70
CA GLU A 506 -15.15 -22.33 -5.77
C GLU A 506 -13.70 -22.53 -5.31
N LEU A 507 -13.10 -21.58 -4.59
CA LEU A 507 -11.77 -21.74 -4.00
C LEU A 507 -11.73 -22.93 -3.02
N ARG A 508 -12.72 -23.06 -2.13
CA ARG A 508 -12.81 -24.21 -1.20
C ARG A 508 -13.02 -25.55 -1.92
N LYS A 509 -13.64 -25.54 -3.09
CA LYS A 509 -13.79 -26.75 -3.92
C LYS A 509 -12.45 -27.09 -4.58
N ALA A 510 -11.81 -26.11 -5.23
CA ALA A 510 -10.50 -26.27 -5.84
C ALA A 510 -9.42 -26.70 -4.83
N ARG A 511 -9.43 -26.15 -3.61
CA ARG A 511 -8.51 -26.57 -2.54
C ARG A 511 -8.66 -28.05 -2.19
N ARG A 512 -9.89 -28.57 -2.15
CA ARG A 512 -10.16 -30.00 -1.89
C ARG A 512 -9.68 -30.88 -3.04
N GLU A 513 -9.93 -30.46 -4.28
CA GLU A 513 -9.47 -31.15 -5.50
C GLU A 513 -7.93 -31.22 -5.55
N LEU A 514 -7.26 -30.08 -5.33
CA LEU A 514 -5.81 -29.97 -5.33
C LEU A 514 -5.18 -30.75 -4.17
N ARG A 515 -5.76 -30.73 -2.97
CA ARG A 515 -5.26 -31.55 -1.85
C ARG A 515 -5.28 -33.04 -2.19
N ALA A 516 -6.38 -33.52 -2.76
CA ALA A 516 -6.50 -34.92 -3.18
C ALA A 516 -5.46 -35.27 -4.27
N PHE A 517 -5.26 -34.37 -5.24
CA PHE A 517 -4.26 -34.53 -6.29
C PHE A 517 -2.82 -34.57 -5.74
N GLY A 518 -2.45 -33.64 -4.86
CA GLY A 518 -1.11 -33.60 -4.26
C GLY A 518 -0.78 -34.85 -3.45
N LEU A 519 -1.74 -35.35 -2.67
CA LEU A 519 -1.59 -36.62 -1.94
C LEU A 519 -1.48 -37.83 -2.87
N SER A 520 -2.20 -37.83 -4.00
CA SER A 520 -2.10 -38.91 -5.00
C SER A 520 -0.80 -38.89 -5.81
N ALA A 521 -0.13 -37.74 -5.88
CA ALA A 521 1.13 -37.53 -6.58
C ALA A 521 2.36 -37.72 -5.65
N ASP A 522 2.15 -38.33 -4.47
CA ASP A 522 3.19 -38.62 -3.46
C ASP A 522 3.95 -37.37 -2.96
N VAL A 523 3.30 -36.21 -2.99
CA VAL A 523 3.85 -34.96 -2.42
C VAL A 523 3.67 -35.00 -0.89
N PRO A 524 4.71 -34.68 -0.09
CA PRO A 524 4.58 -34.63 1.36
C PRO A 524 3.42 -33.74 1.82
N GLU A 525 2.61 -34.21 2.78
CA GLU A 525 1.41 -33.48 3.22
C GLU A 525 1.71 -32.05 3.70
N HIS A 526 2.87 -31.84 4.33
CA HIS A 526 3.32 -30.52 4.74
C HIS A 526 3.50 -29.56 3.54
N ASP A 527 4.07 -30.04 2.44
CA ASP A 527 4.30 -29.24 1.24
C ASP A 527 2.99 -28.97 0.49
N VAL A 528 2.07 -29.95 0.48
CA VAL A 528 0.70 -29.78 -0.03
C VAL A 528 -0.01 -28.65 0.72
N GLU A 529 -0.06 -28.71 2.05
CA GLU A 529 -0.74 -27.70 2.86
C GLU A 529 -0.07 -26.32 2.76
N ARG A 530 1.27 -26.28 2.68
CA ARG A 530 2.03 -25.05 2.45
C ARG A 530 1.65 -24.42 1.10
N LEU A 531 1.70 -25.17 0.00
CA LEU A 531 1.39 -24.65 -1.34
C LEU A 531 -0.07 -24.22 -1.47
N LEU A 532 -1.00 -24.95 -0.85
CA LEU A 532 -2.42 -24.56 -0.80
C LEU A 532 -2.64 -23.30 0.03
N SER A 533 -1.88 -23.10 1.12
CA SER A 533 -1.95 -21.85 1.90
C SER A 533 -1.46 -20.63 1.11
N LEU A 534 -0.46 -20.81 0.24
CA LEU A 534 0.02 -19.76 -0.67
C LEU A 534 -0.99 -19.51 -1.80
N ALA A 535 -1.67 -20.55 -2.27
CA ALA A 535 -2.75 -20.46 -3.26
C ALA A 535 -3.93 -19.63 -2.75
N ASP A 536 -4.36 -19.87 -1.51
CA ASP A 536 -5.43 -19.09 -0.89
C ASP A 536 -5.03 -17.60 -0.80
N GLN A 537 -3.79 -17.30 -0.42
CA GLN A 537 -3.27 -15.93 -0.34
C GLN A 537 -3.22 -15.25 -1.70
N ILE A 538 -2.69 -15.92 -2.74
CA ILE A 538 -2.64 -15.37 -4.10
C ILE A 538 -4.04 -15.14 -4.64
N HIS A 539 -4.95 -16.10 -4.47
CA HIS A 539 -6.34 -15.95 -4.92
C HIS A 539 -6.99 -14.73 -4.27
N ASP A 540 -6.90 -14.60 -2.94
CA ASP A 540 -7.48 -13.47 -2.22
C ASP A 540 -6.87 -12.15 -2.68
N LEU A 541 -5.54 -12.06 -2.80
CA LEU A 541 -4.83 -10.85 -3.27
C LEU A 541 -5.20 -10.49 -4.72
N ALA A 542 -5.25 -11.47 -5.61
CA ALA A 542 -5.58 -11.27 -7.02
C ALA A 542 -7.04 -10.89 -7.21
N PHE A 543 -7.96 -11.53 -6.48
CA PHE A 543 -9.38 -11.19 -6.45
C PHE A 543 -9.56 -9.73 -6.03
N MET A 544 -8.88 -9.32 -4.96
CA MET A 544 -8.91 -7.95 -4.46
C MET A 544 -8.28 -6.95 -5.44
N ALA A 545 -7.14 -7.27 -6.06
CA ALA A 545 -6.46 -6.41 -7.01
C ALA A 545 -7.30 -6.18 -8.28
N ASN A 546 -7.94 -7.23 -8.81
CA ASN A 546 -8.77 -7.16 -10.00
C ASN A 546 -10.02 -6.27 -9.80
N HIS A 547 -10.56 -6.23 -8.59
CA HIS A 547 -11.78 -5.48 -8.27
C HIS A 547 -11.52 -4.25 -7.41
N PHE A 548 -10.26 -3.81 -7.33
CA PHE A 548 -9.83 -2.74 -6.44
C PHE A 548 -10.59 -1.43 -6.65
N GLY A 549 -10.75 -1.02 -7.92
CA GLY A 549 -11.51 0.19 -8.28
C GLY A 549 -13.00 0.05 -7.96
N ASP A 550 -13.59 -1.10 -8.28
CA ASP A 550 -15.01 -1.39 -8.04
C ASP A 550 -15.35 -1.42 -6.54
N LEU A 551 -14.53 -2.07 -5.72
CA LEU A 551 -14.67 -2.13 -4.27
C LEU A 551 -14.63 -0.73 -3.65
N ARG A 552 -13.67 0.11 -4.06
CA ARG A 552 -13.55 1.48 -3.58
C ARG A 552 -14.73 2.35 -3.99
N ALA A 553 -15.14 2.29 -5.26
CA ALA A 553 -16.28 3.05 -5.76
C ALA A 553 -17.58 2.65 -5.03
N PHE A 554 -17.81 1.34 -4.91
CA PHE A 554 -18.96 0.79 -4.20
C PHE A 554 -18.98 1.22 -2.72
N LEU A 555 -17.87 1.10 -2.00
CA LEU A 555 -17.79 1.51 -0.60
C LEU A 555 -17.95 3.01 -0.41
N SER A 556 -17.54 3.82 -1.39
CA SER A 556 -17.80 5.25 -1.37
C SER A 556 -19.29 5.56 -1.42
N SER A 557 -20.00 4.97 -2.39
CA SER A 557 -21.45 5.08 -2.50
C SER A 557 -22.17 4.52 -1.28
N TRP A 558 -21.68 3.42 -0.70
CA TRP A 558 -22.23 2.81 0.50
C TRP A 558 -22.13 3.73 1.72
N ARG A 559 -20.95 4.33 1.95
CA ARG A 559 -20.76 5.31 3.03
C ARG A 559 -21.66 6.53 2.86
N TYR A 560 -21.84 6.98 1.62
CA TYR A 560 -22.76 8.07 1.31
C TYR A 560 -24.20 7.70 1.70
N LEU A 561 -24.68 6.54 1.24
CA LEU A 561 -26.02 6.02 1.59
C LEU A 561 -26.20 5.90 3.11
N HIS A 562 -25.27 5.25 3.80
CA HIS A 562 -25.34 5.05 5.25
C HIS A 562 -25.41 6.38 6.01
N ARG A 563 -24.64 7.40 5.60
CA ARG A 563 -24.67 8.72 6.23
C ARG A 563 -26.02 9.43 6.06
N TRP A 564 -26.63 9.34 4.89
CA TRP A 564 -27.94 9.97 4.66
C TRP A 564 -29.07 9.25 5.38
N LEU A 565 -29.02 7.92 5.45
CA LEU A 565 -29.94 7.14 6.29
C LEU A 565 -29.78 7.49 7.77
N ALA A 566 -28.54 7.65 8.25
CA ALA A 566 -28.28 8.08 9.62
C ALA A 566 -28.83 9.49 9.90
N LEU A 567 -28.70 10.42 8.95
CA LEU A 567 -29.29 11.76 9.08
C LEU A 567 -30.82 11.71 9.15
N LEU A 568 -31.46 10.93 8.27
CA LEU A 568 -32.91 10.73 8.30
C LEU A 568 -33.36 10.15 9.65
N MET A 569 -32.65 9.13 10.14
CA MET A 569 -32.90 8.53 11.45
C MET A 569 -32.76 9.56 12.58
N LEU A 570 -31.73 10.41 12.58
CA LEU A 570 -31.55 11.47 13.57
C LEU A 570 -32.69 12.49 13.55
N LEU A 571 -33.15 12.89 12.36
CA LEU A 571 -34.29 13.81 12.23
C LEU A 571 -35.59 13.21 12.77
N LEU A 572 -35.86 11.94 12.46
CA LEU A 572 -37.02 11.22 13.00
C LEU A 572 -36.92 11.02 14.52
N ALA A 573 -35.74 10.69 15.03
CA ALA A 573 -35.51 10.56 16.47
C ALA A 573 -35.70 11.91 17.20
N ALA A 574 -35.19 13.01 16.64
CA ALA A 574 -35.40 14.34 17.20
C ALA A 574 -36.89 14.72 17.20
N ALA A 575 -37.60 14.48 16.09
CA ALA A 575 -39.05 14.69 16.01
C ALA A 575 -39.81 13.84 17.03
N HIS A 576 -39.41 12.57 17.21
CA HIS A 576 -39.99 11.67 18.20
C HIS A 576 -39.76 12.18 19.64
N ILE A 577 -38.55 12.63 19.99
CA ILE A 577 -38.23 13.17 21.31
C ILE A 577 -39.05 14.43 21.58
N VAL A 578 -39.08 15.38 20.64
CA VAL A 578 -39.86 16.63 20.78
C VAL A 578 -41.35 16.32 20.95
N ASN A 579 -41.89 15.41 20.13
CA ASN A 579 -43.29 15.01 20.23
C ASN A 579 -43.59 14.34 21.57
N SER A 580 -42.69 13.47 22.05
CA SER A 580 -42.87 12.74 23.32
C SER A 580 -42.75 13.66 24.53
N VAL A 581 -41.83 14.63 24.53
CA VAL A 581 -41.72 15.62 25.61
C VAL A 581 -42.93 16.55 25.62
N ARG A 582 -43.42 16.96 24.46
CA ARG A 582 -44.52 17.94 24.35
C ARG A 582 -45.90 17.34 24.60
N PHE A 583 -46.13 16.10 24.17
CA PHE A 583 -47.46 15.47 24.17
C PHE A 583 -47.51 14.12 24.88
N GLY A 584 -46.38 13.60 25.37
CA GLY A 584 -46.27 12.23 25.86
C GLY A 584 -46.63 12.01 27.32
N GLU A 585 -47.12 13.02 28.05
CA GLU A 585 -47.47 12.93 29.48
C GLU A 585 -46.42 12.15 30.29
N ILE A 586 -45.14 12.54 30.13
CA ILE A 586 -44.02 11.86 30.79
C ILE A 586 -44.05 12.19 32.28
N ASP A 587 -44.19 11.15 33.11
CA ASP A 587 -44.05 11.29 34.56
C ASP A 587 -42.56 11.38 34.94
N TRP A 588 -42.07 12.61 35.11
CA TRP A 588 -40.69 12.88 35.49
C TRP A 588 -40.36 12.43 36.92
N SER A 589 -41.36 12.15 37.77
CA SER A 589 -41.13 11.67 39.14
C SER A 589 -40.49 10.28 39.16
N VAL A 590 -40.74 9.47 38.13
CA VAL A 590 -40.13 8.15 37.91
C VAL A 590 -38.59 8.23 37.77
N LEU A 591 -38.07 9.35 37.27
CA LEU A 591 -36.62 9.57 37.13
C LEU A 591 -35.98 10.15 38.41
N LEU A 592 -36.77 10.87 39.22
CA LEU A 592 -36.30 11.58 40.41
C LEU A 592 -36.54 10.80 41.72
N GLY A 593 -37.41 9.79 41.70
CA GLY A 593 -37.80 9.00 42.89
C GLY A 593 -36.67 8.20 43.56
N GLY A 594 -35.47 8.15 42.97
CA GLY A 594 -34.27 7.57 43.56
C GLY A 594 -33.28 8.56 44.19
N ILE A 595 -33.48 9.88 44.04
CA ILE A 595 -32.56 10.92 44.57
C ILE A 595 -33.09 11.52 45.89
N GLY A 596 -34.23 11.04 46.38
CA GLY A 596 -34.90 11.52 47.60
C GLY A 596 -35.32 10.43 48.58
N ARG A 597 -34.52 9.37 48.74
CA ARG A 597 -34.61 8.44 49.88
C ARG A 597 -33.24 8.19 50.49
#